data_AF-A0A418GIQ2-F1
#
_entry.id   AF-A0A418GIQ2-F1
#
_cell.length_a   1.000
_cell.length_b   1.000
_cell.length_c   1.000
_cell.angle_alpha   90.00
_cell.angle_beta   90.00
_cell.angle_gamma   90.00
#
_symmetry.space_group_name_H-M   'P 1'
#
loop_
_entity.id
_entity.type
_entity.pdbx_description
1 polymer ?
#
loop_
_entity_poly.entity_id
_entity_poly.type
_entity_poly.pdbx_seq_one_letter_code
_entity_poly.pdbx_strand_id
1 'polypeptide(L)' 'MSWKQKVARGFGDIDCIFAVHPLDHKDAQEAMSAAKAAGATFQDFEKEMVWHIYRKMPNSPRLHSHIKEQVAIAKQMWQ' A
#
# COMPACT_ATOMS: atom_id res chain seq x y z
N MET A 1 11.29 2.23 11.75
CA MET A 1 10.74 1.29 10.76
C MET A 1 11.21 1.71 9.38
N SER A 2 11.58 0.74 8.54
CA SER A 2 11.83 1.02 7.11
C SER A 2 10.52 1.44 6.43
N TRP A 3 10.60 2.19 5.33
CA TRP A 3 9.40 2.57 4.57
C TRP A 3 8.57 1.35 4.15
N LYS A 4 9.23 0.22 3.85
CA LYS A 4 8.60 -1.07 3.53
C LYS A 4 7.67 -1.57 4.64
N GLN A 5 8.12 -1.46 5.89
CA GLN A 5 7.31 -1.83 7.06
C GLN A 5 6.13 -0.88 7.25
N LYS A 6 6.26 0.40 6.85
CA LYS A 6 5.19 1.38 6.96
C LYS A 6 4.06 1.17 5.94
N VAL A 7 4.35 0.57 4.78
CA VAL A 7 3.34 0.30 3.72
C VAL A 7 2.11 -0.41 4.29
N ALA A 8 2.30 -1.40 5.16
CA ALA A 8 1.23 -2.18 5.76
C ALA A 8 0.26 -1.34 6.61
N ARG A 9 0.70 -0.21 7.17
CA ARG A 9 -0.14 0.66 8.00
C ARG A 9 -1.08 1.55 7.19
N GLY A 10 -0.83 1.68 5.89
CA GLY A 10 -1.74 2.36 4.99
C GLY A 10 -2.96 1.51 4.60
N PHE A 11 -3.13 0.32 5.18
CA PHE A 11 -4.22 -0.59 4.86
C PHE A 11 -5.11 -0.83 6.07
N GLY A 12 -6.42 -0.95 5.84
CA GLY A 12 -7.36 -1.46 6.82
C GLY A 12 -7.05 -2.93 7.17
N ASP A 13 -7.07 -3.26 8.46
CA ASP A 13 -6.67 -4.60 8.94
C ASP A 13 -7.62 -5.73 8.51
N ILE A 14 -8.90 -5.41 8.31
CA ILE A 14 -9.97 -6.38 8.01
C ILE A 14 -10.15 -6.56 6.51
N ASP A 15 -10.28 -5.46 5.78
CA ASP A 15 -10.65 -5.45 4.35
C ASP A 15 -9.45 -5.27 3.41
N CYS A 16 -8.28 -4.93 3.97
CA CYS A 16 -7.07 -4.63 3.21
C CYS A 16 -7.31 -3.54 2.15
N ILE A 17 -8.17 -2.56 2.43
CA ILE A 17 -8.37 -1.39 1.58
C ILE A 17 -7.32 -0.34 1.91
N PHE A 18 -6.70 0.25 0.89
CA PHE A 18 -5.62 1.21 1.03
C PHE A 18 -6.13 2.63 1.22
N ALA A 19 -5.62 3.31 2.24
CA ALA A 19 -5.78 4.76 2.47
C ALA A 19 -7.23 5.27 2.52
N VAL A 20 -8.19 4.43 2.94
CA VAL A 20 -9.61 4.80 3.02
C VAL A 20 -9.94 5.52 4.32
N HIS A 21 -9.39 5.06 5.45
CA HIS A 21 -9.56 5.73 6.74
C HIS A 21 -8.58 6.89 6.87
N PRO A 22 -8.91 8.01 7.55
CA PRO A 22 -7.99 9.14 7.70
C PRO A 22 -6.63 8.78 8.31
N LEU A 23 -6.60 7.79 9.21
CA LEU A 23 -5.34 7.28 9.78
C LEU A 23 -4.52 6.51 8.74
N ASP A 24 -5.15 5.61 7.98
CA ASP A 24 -4.51 4.84 6.92
C ASP A 24 -3.96 5.77 5.84
N HIS A 25 -4.72 6.81 5.49
CA HIS A 25 -4.30 7.82 4.53
C HIS A 25 -3.04 8.56 5.00
N LYS A 26 -3.01 8.97 6.28
CA LYS A 26 -1.83 9.62 6.87
C LYS A 26 -0.63 8.67 6.89
N ASP A 27 -0.83 7.42 7.33
CA ASP A 27 0.24 6.42 7.40
C ASP A 27 0.76 6.04 6.00
N ALA A 28 -0.11 6.00 4.99
CA ALA A 28 0.24 5.84 3.59
C ALA A 28 1.11 6.99 3.08
N GLN A 29 0.75 8.25 3.36
CA GLN A 29 1.57 9.42 3.02
C GLN A 29 2.94 9.35 3.70
N GLU A 30 2.99 9.01 4.99
CA GLU A 30 4.27 8.84 5.70
C GLU A 30 5.15 7.74 5.11
N ALA A 31 4.55 6.62 4.68
CA ALA A 31 5.24 5.54 4.00
C ALA A 31 5.80 6.00 2.64
N MET A 32 5.00 6.71 1.85
CA MET A 32 5.39 7.23 0.53
C MET A 32 6.51 8.27 0.65
N SER A 33 6.40 9.24 1.57
CA SER A 33 7.45 10.22 1.83
C SER A 33 8.76 9.56 2.25
N ALA A 34 8.69 8.54 3.12
CA ALA A 34 9.87 7.79 3.53
C ALA A 34 10.48 6.97 2.38
N ALA A 35 9.65 6.41 1.49
CA ALA A 35 10.10 5.69 0.30
C ALA A 35 10.79 6.63 -0.69
N LYS A 36 10.18 7.77 -1.01
CA LYS A 36 10.75 8.83 -1.86
C LYS A 36 12.09 9.33 -1.30
N ALA A 37 12.17 9.59 0.02
CA ALA A 37 13.41 10.01 0.68
C ALA A 37 14.52 8.95 0.63
N ALA A 38 14.16 7.67 0.54
CA ALA A 38 15.10 6.56 0.36
C ALA A 38 15.47 6.31 -1.12
N GLY A 39 15.00 7.14 -2.06
CA GLY A 39 15.24 6.97 -3.49
C GLY A 39 14.43 5.85 -4.15
N ALA A 40 13.38 5.36 -3.48
CA ALA A 40 12.53 4.30 -4.04
C ALA A 40 11.63 4.86 -5.15
N THR A 41 11.40 4.05 -6.18
CA THR A 41 10.43 4.35 -7.22
C THR A 41 9.02 3.96 -6.79
N PHE A 42 7.99 4.43 -7.52
CA PHE A 42 6.63 3.93 -7.31
C PHE A 42 6.56 2.41 -7.50
N GLN A 43 7.30 1.84 -8.46
CA GLN A 43 7.30 0.40 -8.71
C GLN A 43 7.86 -0.39 -7.51
N ASP A 44 8.79 0.17 -6.76
CA ASP A 44 9.29 -0.45 -5.52
C ASP A 44 8.23 -0.40 -4.42
N PHE A 45 7.51 0.71 -4.31
CA PHE A 45 6.39 0.85 -3.38
C PHE A 45 5.24 -0.11 -3.72
N GLU A 46 4.88 -0.20 -5.00
CA GLU A 46 3.88 -1.11 -5.56
C GLU A 46 4.19 -2.57 -5.21
N LYS A 47 5.46 -3.00 -5.35
CA LYS A 47 5.86 -4.38 -4.97
C LYS A 47 5.55 -4.69 -3.52
N GLU A 48 5.82 -3.76 -2.61
CA GLU A 48 5.54 -3.96 -1.18
C GLU A 48 4.04 -3.98 -0.89
N MET A 49 3.24 -3.18 -1.61
CA MET A 49 1.77 -3.24 -1.53
C MET A 49 1.23 -4.58 -2.03
N VAL A 50 1.66 -5.02 -3.21
CA VAL A 50 1.26 -6.31 -3.81
C VAL A 50 1.61 -7.44 -2.85
N TRP A 51 2.81 -7.42 -2.28
CA TRP A 51 3.24 -8.42 -1.31
C TRP A 51 2.43 -8.39 0.00
N HIS A 52 2.06 -7.21 0.49
CA HIS A 52 1.20 -7.09 1.66
C HIS A 52 -0.19 -7.71 1.40
N ILE A 53 -0.84 -7.32 0.29
CA ILE A 53 -2.18 -7.80 -0.08
C ILE A 53 -2.16 -9.31 -0.32
N TYR A 54 -1.17 -9.82 -1.06
CA TYR A 54 -1.01 -11.25 -1.32
C TYR A 54 -0.93 -12.07 -0.04
N ARG A 55 -0.14 -11.61 0.95
CA ARG A 55 -0.01 -12.30 2.24
C ARG A 55 -1.29 -12.26 3.08
N LYS A 56 -2.04 -11.17 3.03
CA LYS A 56 -3.28 -11.00 3.79
C LYS A 56 -4.44 -11.79 3.18
N MET A 57 -4.48 -11.93 1.86
CA MET A 57 -5.61 -12.49 1.13
C MET A 57 -5.21 -13.51 0.05
N PRO A 58 -4.36 -14.51 0.34
CA PRO A 58 -3.72 -15.35 -0.68
C PRO A 58 -4.69 -16.18 -1.51
N ASN A 59 -5.86 -16.53 -0.95
CA ASN A 59 -6.88 -17.37 -1.60
C ASN A 59 -8.13 -16.58 -2.01
N SER A 60 -8.07 -15.24 -2.02
CA SER A 60 -9.23 -14.43 -2.39
C SER A 60 -9.50 -14.57 -3.90
N PRO A 61 -10.75 -14.89 -4.31
CA PRO A 61 -11.12 -14.91 -5.73
C PRO A 61 -11.06 -13.51 -6.38
N ARG A 62 -10.95 -12.45 -5.57
CA ARG A 62 -10.83 -11.06 -6.01
C ARG A 62 -9.41 -10.50 -5.90
N LEU A 63 -8.41 -11.32 -5.59
CA LEU A 63 -7.05 -10.86 -5.30
C LEU A 63 -6.49 -9.93 -6.39
N HIS A 64 -6.59 -10.32 -7.66
CA HIS A 64 -6.06 -9.53 -8.77
C HIS A 64 -6.79 -8.19 -8.97
N SER A 65 -8.12 -8.17 -8.89
CA SER A 65 -8.89 -6.92 -9.01
C SER A 65 -8.65 -6.00 -7.81
N HIS A 66 -8.59 -6.58 -6.61
CA HIS A 66 -8.31 -5.84 -5.38
C HIS A 66 -6.93 -5.17 -5.41
N ILE A 67 -5.88 -5.91 -5.80
CA ILE A 67 -4.54 -5.34 -6.00
C ILE A 67 -4.59 -4.17 -6.98
N LYS A 68 -5.24 -4.34 -8.13
CA LYS A 68 -5.33 -3.30 -9.16
C LYS A 68 -6.00 -2.02 -8.64
N GLU A 69 -7.08 -2.17 -7.86
CA GLU A 69 -7.79 -1.05 -7.23
C GLU A 69 -6.89 -0.33 -6.20
N GLN A 70 -6.25 -1.08 -5.29
CA GLN A 70 -5.40 -0.49 -4.26
C GLN A 70 -4.16 0.21 -4.84
N VAL A 71 -3.53 -0.39 -5.85
CA VAL A 71 -2.39 0.20 -6.56
C VAL A 71 -2.80 1.46 -7.32
N ALA A 72 -4.01 1.51 -7.90
CA ALA A 72 -4.50 2.72 -8.57
C ALA A 72 -4.64 3.90 -7.59
N ILE A 73 -5.18 3.65 -6.38
CA ILE A 73 -5.27 4.67 -5.32
C ILE A 73 -3.87 5.14 -4.92
N ALA A 74 -2.95 4.21 -4.63
CA ALA A 74 -1.58 4.58 -4.28
C ALA A 74 -0.87 5.37 -5.38
N LYS A 75 -1.12 5.05 -6.65
CA LYS A 75 -0.55 5.78 -7.79
C LYS A 75 -1.04 7.23 -7.87
N GLN A 76 -2.31 7.48 -7.52
CA GLN A 76 -2.85 8.84 -7.42
C GLN A 76 -2.20 9.62 -6.28
N MET A 77 -1.99 8.97 -5.13
CA MET A 77 -1.33 9.57 -3.97
C MET A 77 0.18 9.77 -4.14
N TRP A 78 0.82 9.01 -5.04
CA TRP A 78 2.27 9.05 -5.24
C TRP A 78 2.76 10.31 -5.97
N GLN A 79 1.89 11.14 -6.55
CA GLN A 79 2.31 12.42 -7.14
C GLN A 79 3.08 13.28 -6.11
#